data_AF-A0A964E782-F1
#
_entry.id   AF-A0A964E782-F1
#
_cell.length_a   1.000
_cell.length_b   1.000
_cell.length_c   1.000
_cell.angle_alpha   90.00
_cell.angle_beta   90.00
_cell.angle_gamma   90.00
#
_symmetry.space_group_name_H-M   'P 1'
#
loop_
_entity.id
_entity.type
_entity.pdbx_description
1 polymer ?
#
loop_
_entity_poly.entity_id
_entity_poly.type
_entity_poly.pdbx_seq_one_letter_code
_entity_poly.pdbx_strand_id
1 'polypeptide(L)' 'METKKGKKEDQEDSRLIHVRLPVEIHKKLRIKTAEEDTTIQQWVTECVSKELLSENKQS' A
#
# COMPACT_ATOMS: atom_id res chain seq x y z
N MET A 1 -16.20 -22.64 24.57
CA MET A 1 -14.91 -21.95 24.31
C MET A 1 -14.36 -22.68 23.09
N GLU A 2 -14.19 -22.08 21.91
CA GLU A 2 -13.27 -21.00 21.60
C GLU A 2 -13.75 -20.21 20.36
N THR A 3 -13.66 -18.90 20.43
CA THR A 3 -13.90 -17.97 19.34
C THR A 3 -12.70 -17.90 18.40
N LYS A 4 -12.88 -18.19 17.11
CA LYS A 4 -11.98 -17.68 16.06
C LYS A 4 -12.79 -16.96 14.98
N LYS A 5 -13.10 -15.69 15.28
CA LYS A 5 -13.59 -14.69 14.33
C LYS A 5 -12.40 -14.24 13.48
N GLY A 6 -12.14 -14.94 12.37
CA GLY A 6 -11.23 -14.47 11.33
C GLY A 6 -11.97 -13.45 10.46
N LYS A 7 -11.68 -12.16 10.65
CA LYS A 7 -12.17 -11.06 9.80
C LYS A 7 -11.91 -11.38 8.32
N LYS A 8 -12.98 -11.50 7.53
CA LYS A 8 -12.99 -11.58 6.06
C LYS A 8 -13.90 -10.48 5.51
N GLU A 9 -13.63 -9.22 5.85
CA GLU A 9 -14.53 -8.11 5.50
C GLU A 9 -13.84 -6.97 4.72
N ASP A 10 -12.67 -7.20 4.10
CA ASP A 10 -11.95 -6.11 3.42
C ASP A 10 -11.39 -6.49 2.03
N GLN A 11 -11.88 -7.57 1.41
CA GLN A 11 -11.47 -7.93 0.04
C GLN A 11 -12.46 -7.52 -1.05
N GLU A 12 -13.68 -7.10 -0.70
CA GLU A 12 -14.72 -6.77 -1.69
C GLU A 12 -14.48 -5.42 -2.40
N ASP A 13 -13.72 -4.49 -1.80
CA ASP A 13 -13.48 -3.15 -2.35
C ASP A 13 -12.04 -2.89 -2.82
N SER A 14 -11.14 -3.89 -2.77
CA SER A 14 -9.75 -3.71 -3.20
C SER A 14 -9.53 -4.18 -4.64
N ARG A 15 -9.07 -3.29 -5.53
CA ARG A 15 -8.64 -3.63 -6.90
C ARG A 15 -7.12 -3.74 -6.95
N LEU A 16 -6.63 -4.87 -7.46
CA LEU A 16 -5.19 -5.10 -7.66
C LEU A 16 -4.70 -4.36 -8.91
N ILE A 17 -3.57 -3.67 -8.77
CA ILE A 17 -2.84 -3.08 -9.89
C ILE A 17 -1.53 -3.83 -10.09
N HIS A 18 -1.21 -4.18 -11.34
CA HIS A 18 0.08 -4.76 -11.68
C HIS A 18 0.99 -3.65 -12.21
N VAL A 19 2.01 -3.28 -11.44
CA VAL A 19 2.95 -2.21 -11.79
C VAL A 19 4.32 -2.80 -12.10
N ARG A 20 4.91 -2.41 -13.23
CA ARG A 20 6.31 -2.71 -13.54
C ARG A 20 7.17 -1.54 -13.09
N LEU A 21 7.97 -1.75 -12.05
CA LEU A 21 8.95 -0.78 -11.59
C LEU A 21 10.31 -1.09 -12.22
N PRO A 22 11.05 -0.08 -12.69
CA PRO A 22 12.45 -0.26 -13.08
C PRO A 22 13.27 -0.72 -11.87
N VAL A 23 14.29 -1.54 -12.13
CA VAL A 23 15.08 -2.24 -11.10
C VAL A 23 15.65 -1.28 -10.05
N GLU A 24 16.09 -0.09 -10.47
CA GLU A 24 16.65 0.93 -9.58
C GLU A 24 15.62 1.45 -8.57
N ILE A 25 14.39 1.69 -9.02
CA ILE A 25 13.31 2.16 -8.18
C ILE A 25 12.85 1.05 -7.24
N HIS A 26 12.72 -0.18 -7.74
CA HIS A 26 12.39 -1.33 -6.89
C HIS A 26 13.43 -1.54 -5.77
N LYS A 27 14.72 -1.36 -6.07
CA LYS A 27 15.80 -1.46 -5.08
C LYS A 27 15.67 -0.38 -4.00
N LYS A 28 15.45 0.87 -4.40
CA LYS A 28 15.23 1.99 -3.45
C LYS A 28 13.98 1.77 -2.62
N LEU A 29 12.89 1.35 -3.24
CA LEU A 29 11.62 1.05 -2.57
C LEU A 29 11.80 -0.02 -1.50
N ARG A 30 12.51 -1.12 -1.81
CA ARG A 30 12.78 -2.20 -0.87
C ARG A 30 13.58 -1.72 0.35
N ILE A 31 14.60 -0.88 0.13
CA ILE A 31 15.41 -0.32 1.23
C ILE A 31 14.51 0.54 2.11
N LYS A 32 13.75 1.46 1.50
CA LYS A 32 12.88 2.37 2.23
C LYS A 32 11.80 1.64 3.04
N THR A 33 11.19 0.60 2.48
CA THR A 33 10.21 -0.22 3.21
C THR A 33 10.84 -0.97 4.38
N ALA A 34 12.11 -1.37 4.27
CA ALA A 34 12.83 -2.02 5.37
C ALA A 34 13.22 -1.02 6.48
N GLU A 35 13.53 0.23 6.13
CA GLU A 35 13.80 1.29 7.10
C GLU A 35 12.54 1.74 7.84
N GLU A 36 11.39 1.75 7.18
CA GLU A 36 10.10 2.15 7.75
C GLU A 36 9.31 0.98 8.38
N ASP A 37 9.91 -0.21 8.51
CA ASP A 37 9.27 -1.44 9.04
C ASP A 37 7.88 -1.71 8.42
N THR A 38 7.75 -1.44 7.13
CA THR A 38 6.48 -1.53 6.38
C THR A 38 6.60 -2.46 5.18
N THR A 39 5.46 -2.80 4.58
CA THR A 39 5.44 -3.61 3.35
C THR A 39 5.44 -2.70 2.11
N ILE A 40 5.94 -3.23 0.98
CA ILE A 40 5.87 -2.53 -0.31
C ILE A 40 4.43 -2.10 -0.63
N GLN A 41 3.44 -2.97 -0.37
CA GLN A 41 2.04 -2.66 -0.61
C GLN A 41 1.57 -1.49 0.24
N GLN A 42 1.78 -1.53 1.56
CA GLN A 42 1.41 -0.45 2.48
C GLN A 42 2.08 0.87 2.09
N TRP A 43 3.38 0.82 1.80
CA TRP A 43 4.14 2.01 1.41
C TRP A 43 3.61 2.64 0.12
N VAL A 44 3.32 1.82 -0.90
CA VAL A 44 2.76 2.32 -2.17
C VAL A 44 1.35 2.86 -1.95
N THR A 45 0.52 2.17 -1.17
CA THR A 45 -0.83 2.65 -0.81
C THR A 45 -0.77 4.00 -0.11
N GLU A 46 0.10 4.18 0.88
CA GLU A 46 0.29 5.47 1.55
C GLU A 46 0.83 6.55 0.63
N CYS A 47 1.80 6.23 -0.23
CA CYS A 47 2.37 7.19 -1.17
C CYS A 47 1.32 7.68 -2.17
N VAL A 48 0.53 6.76 -2.73
CA VAL A 48 -0.57 7.07 -3.66
C VAL A 48 -1.68 7.84 -2.95
N SER A 49 -2.04 7.43 -1.73
CA SER A 49 -3.03 8.12 -0.90
C SER A 49 -2.61 9.55 -0.59
N LYS A 50 -1.34 9.76 -0.21
CA LYS A 50 -0.78 11.10 0.04
C LYS A 50 -0.86 12.01 -1.17
N GLU A 51 -0.49 11.53 -2.36
CA GLU A 51 -0.56 12.36 -3.58
C GLU A 51 -2.01 12.62 -4.00
N LEU A 52 -2.81 11.56 -4.18
CA LEU A 52 -4.16 11.68 -4.75
C LEU A 52 -5.18 12.31 -3.78
N LEU A 53 -5.04 12.12 -2.46
CA LEU A 53 -5.91 12.78 -1.49
C LEU A 53 -5.49 14.23 -1.24
N SER A 54 -4.23 14.61 -1.48
CA SER A 54 -3.78 15.99 -1.35
C SER A 54 -4.29 16.87 -2.49
N GLU A 55 -4.50 16.31 -3.69
CA GLU A 55 -5.09 17.01 -4.84
C GLU A 55 -6.59 17.35 -4.68
N ASN A 56 -7.30 16.74 -3.72
CA ASN A 56 -8.73 17.00 -3.50
C ASN A 56 -9.02 18.28 -2.69
N LYS A 57 -8.03 19.16 -2.49
CA LYS A 57 -8.18 20.46 -1.81
C LYS A 57 -8.18 21.68 -2.75
N GLN A 58 -8.23 21.48 -4.06
CA GLN A 58 -8.50 22.54 -5.03
C GLN A 58 -9.83 22.27 -5.76
N SER A 59 -10.93 22.71 -5.17
CA SER A 59 -12.19 23.01 -5.86
C SER A 59 -12.67 24.38 -5.42
#